data_AF-A0A822CXJ9-F1
#
_entry.id   AF-A0A822CXJ9-F1
#
_cell.length_a   1.000
_cell.length_b   1.000
_cell.length_c   1.000
_cell.angle_alpha   90.00
_cell.angle_beta   90.00
_cell.angle_gamma   90.00
#
_symmetry.space_group_name_H-M   'P 1'
#
loop_
_entity.id
_entity.type
_entity.pdbx_description
1 polymer ?
#
loop_
_entity_poly.entity_id
_entity_poly.type
_entity_poly.pdbx_seq_one_letter_code
_entity_poly.pdbx_strand_id
1 'polypeptide(L)'
;IAAYQNVRRIVRRQMPIRRRRLDQQLTAMILVRVGFLVVLLLPYLLQRIYTFSTLTYNDSIISQAILQLFTAITVSFFNLNYGGSFYLFLITSTRFRRQVKYVFINKCWRIYCRKRIFQNQVVALVQSTASELDLQQIQ
;
A
#
# COMPACT_ATOMS: atom_id res chain seq x y z
N ILE A 1 22.03 41.69 -1.40
CA ILE A 1 22.39 40.87 -2.59
C ILE A 1 23.25 39.65 -2.23
N ALA A 2 24.30 39.79 -1.40
CA ALA A 2 25.17 38.67 -0.99
C ALA A 2 24.43 37.48 -0.32
N ALA A 3 23.45 37.76 0.55
CA ALA A 3 22.66 36.73 1.23
C ALA A 3 21.88 35.83 0.24
N TYR A 4 21.32 36.41 -0.83
CA TYR A 4 20.56 35.66 -1.83
C TYR A 4 21.44 34.69 -2.63
N GLN A 5 22.66 35.10 -2.97
CA GLN A 5 23.61 34.25 -3.69
C GLN A 5 24.10 33.07 -2.83
N ASN A 6 24.28 33.31 -1.52
CA ASN A 6 24.65 32.26 -0.56
C ASN A 6 23.54 31.20 -0.43
N VAL A 7 22.28 31.63 -0.28
CA VAL A 7 21.12 30.71 -0.25
C VAL A 7 21.03 29.90 -1.55
N ARG A 8 21.19 30.54 -2.71
CA ARG A 8 21.11 29.86 -4.01
C ARG A 8 22.21 28.80 -4.20
N ARG A 9 23.44 29.06 -3.73
CA ARG A 9 24.54 28.06 -3.74
C ARG A 9 24.25 26.88 -2.83
N ILE A 10 23.75 27.14 -1.62
CA ILE A 10 23.43 26.07 -0.65
C ILE A 10 22.34 25.16 -1.22
N VAL A 11 21.25 25.72 -1.76
CA VAL A 11 20.16 24.95 -2.36
C VAL A 11 20.64 24.09 -3.53
N ARG A 12 21.48 24.64 -4.42
CA ARG A 12 22.05 23.89 -5.55
C ARG A 12 22.94 22.74 -5.12
N ARG A 13 23.72 22.89 -4.03
CA ARG A 13 24.56 21.80 -3.49
C ARG A 13 23.74 20.73 -2.78
N GLN A 14 22.63 21.10 -2.16
CA GLN A 14 21.76 20.15 -1.45
C GLN A 14 20.90 19.30 -2.39
N MET A 15 20.51 19.81 -3.57
CA MET A 15 19.73 19.05 -4.56
C MET A 15 20.35 17.70 -4.97
N PRO A 16 21.62 17.61 -5.41
CA PRO A 16 22.22 16.35 -5.83
C PRO A 16 22.38 15.37 -4.65
N ILE A 17 22.71 15.87 -3.45
CA ILE A 17 22.82 15.05 -2.24
C ILE A 17 21.46 14.43 -1.88
N ARG A 18 20.37 15.21 -1.98
CA ARG A 18 19.01 14.72 -1.72
C ARG A 18 18.54 13.71 -2.77
N ARG A 19 18.85 13.94 -4.05
CA ARG A 19 18.54 13.02 -5.16
C ARG A 19 19.25 11.68 -4.97
N ARG A 20 20.56 11.68 -4.69
CA ARG A 20 21.32 10.45 -4.50
C ARG A 20 20.79 9.57 -3.36
N ARG A 21 20.37 10.17 -2.24
CA ARG A 21 19.74 9.43 -1.13
C ARG A 21 18.35 8.89 -1.51
N LEU A 22 17.62 9.58 -2.38
CA LEU A 22 16.32 9.13 -2.87
C LEU A 22 16.50 7.93 -3.81
N ASP A 23 17.46 8.01 -4.73
CA ASP A 23 17.77 6.93 -5.65
C ASP A 23 18.24 5.68 -4.90
N GLN A 24 19.16 5.83 -3.93
CA GLN A 24 19.60 4.72 -3.09
C GLN A 24 18.44 4.04 -2.32
N GLN A 25 17.48 4.82 -1.83
CA GLN A 25 16.30 4.26 -1.14
C GLN A 25 15.37 3.52 -2.11
N LEU A 26 15.18 4.04 -3.31
CA LEU A 26 14.36 3.42 -4.34
C LEU A 26 15.00 2.11 -4.84
N THR A 27 16.31 2.12 -5.07
CA THR A 27 17.05 0.90 -5.45
C THR A 27 17.02 -0.14 -4.34
N ALA A 28 17.21 0.24 -3.07
CA ALA A 28 17.12 -0.69 -1.94
C ALA A 28 15.73 -1.32 -1.82
N MET A 29 14.66 -0.54 -2.03
CA MET A 29 13.28 -1.01 -2.03
C MET A 29 13.01 -2.02 -3.15
N ILE A 30 13.56 -1.78 -4.35
CA ILE A 30 13.47 -2.71 -5.48
C ILE A 30 14.27 -4.00 -5.19
N LEU A 31 15.50 -3.89 -4.69
CA LEU A 31 16.34 -5.04 -4.37
C LEU A 31 15.67 -5.98 -3.36
N VAL A 32 15.11 -5.42 -2.29
CA VAL A 32 14.36 -6.22 -1.29
C VAL A 32 13.16 -6.92 -1.93
N ARG A 33 12.42 -6.23 -2.81
CA ARG A 33 11.28 -6.83 -3.52
C ARG A 33 11.71 -7.96 -4.44
N VAL A 34 12.76 -7.76 -5.22
CA VAL A 34 13.29 -8.78 -6.13
C VAL A 34 13.81 -9.98 -5.34
N GLY A 35 14.55 -9.75 -4.26
CA GLY A 35 15.02 -10.82 -3.37
C GLY A 35 13.87 -11.64 -2.79
N PHE A 36 12.83 -10.97 -2.27
CA PHE A 36 11.64 -11.65 -1.74
C PHE A 36 10.88 -12.42 -2.82
N LEU A 37 10.79 -11.88 -4.05
CA LEU A 37 10.19 -12.56 -5.19
C LEU A 37 10.95 -13.83 -5.54
N VAL A 38 12.28 -13.77 -5.60
CA VAL A 38 13.10 -14.95 -5.88
C VAL A 38 12.87 -16.01 -4.80
N VAL A 39 12.94 -15.65 -3.52
CA VAL A 39 12.77 -16.61 -2.41
C VAL A 39 11.41 -17.31 -2.43
N LEU A 40 10.32 -16.59 -2.76
CA LEU A 40 8.98 -17.18 -2.80
C LEU A 40 8.65 -17.90 -4.11
N LEU A 41 9.27 -17.50 -5.22
CA LEU A 41 9.01 -18.11 -6.54
C LEU A 41 9.82 -19.39 -6.75
N LEU A 42 11.04 -19.46 -6.20
CA LEU A 42 11.93 -20.63 -6.31
C LEU A 42 11.24 -21.96 -5.92
N PRO A 43 10.61 -22.09 -4.73
CA PRO A 43 9.98 -23.34 -4.32
C PRO A 43 8.81 -23.73 -5.22
N TYR A 44 8.06 -22.76 -5.74
CA TYR A 44 6.98 -23.00 -6.70
C TYR A 44 7.51 -23.53 -8.05
N LEU A 45 8.59 -22.96 -8.57
CA LEU A 45 9.21 -23.41 -9.81
C LEU A 45 9.77 -24.82 -9.69
N LEU A 46 10.50 -25.11 -8.60
CA LEU A 46 11.05 -26.45 -8.35
C LEU A 46 9.94 -27.50 -8.25
N GLN A 47 8.88 -27.21 -7.50
CA GLN A 47 7.73 -28.10 -7.37
C GLN A 47 7.02 -28.32 -8.72
N ARG A 48 6.90 -27.29 -9.55
CA ARG A 48 6.28 -27.41 -10.89
C ARG A 48 7.13 -28.24 -11.85
N ILE A 49 8.45 -28.07 -11.82
CA ILE A 49 9.38 -28.89 -12.62
C ILE A 49 9.29 -30.35 -12.16
N TYR A 50 9.32 -30.60 -10.85
CA TYR A 50 9.21 -31.94 -10.29
C TYR A 50 7.93 -32.65 -10.78
N THR A 51 6.77 -32.01 -10.62
CA THR A 51 5.48 -32.57 -11.08
C THR A 51 5.45 -32.84 -12.58
N PHE A 52 6.08 -31.99 -13.40
CA PHE A 52 6.16 -32.20 -14.84
C PHE A 52 7.06 -33.39 -15.20
N SER A 53 8.16 -33.57 -14.48
CA SER A 53 9.10 -34.68 -14.70
C SER A 53 8.57 -36.03 -14.20
N THR A 54 7.73 -36.05 -13.16
CA THR A 54 7.18 -37.30 -12.58
C THR A 54 5.80 -37.68 -13.11
N LEU A 55 5.24 -36.91 -14.04
CA LEU A 55 3.88 -37.07 -14.58
C LEU A 55 3.61 -38.43 -15.25
N THR A 56 4.66 -39.20 -15.58
CA THR A 56 4.57 -40.53 -16.21
C THR A 56 4.72 -41.70 -15.22
N TYR A 57 5.06 -41.43 -13.95
CA TYR A 57 5.28 -42.47 -12.95
C TYR A 57 3.97 -42.79 -12.21
N ASN A 58 3.63 -44.08 -12.09
CA ASN A 58 2.47 -44.54 -11.30
C ASN A 58 2.76 -44.34 -9.80
N ASP A 59 2.57 -43.11 -9.34
CA ASP A 59 2.85 -42.71 -7.97
C ASP A 59 1.78 -43.22 -7.00
N SER A 60 2.24 -43.79 -5.89
CA SER A 60 1.40 -44.23 -4.78
C SER A 60 0.49 -43.10 -4.27
N ILE A 61 -0.65 -43.44 -3.67
CA ILE A 61 -1.59 -42.48 -3.07
C ILE A 61 -0.88 -41.55 -2.06
N ILE A 62 0.13 -42.07 -1.34
CA ILE A 62 0.92 -41.31 -0.36
C ILE A 62 1.77 -40.25 -1.06
N SER A 63 2.44 -40.61 -2.17
CA SER A 63 3.25 -39.67 -2.96
C SER A 63 2.40 -38.50 -3.49
N GLN A 64 1.18 -38.78 -3.94
CA GLN A 64 0.25 -37.75 -4.42
C GLN A 64 -0.22 -36.83 -3.28
N ALA A 65 -0.50 -37.38 -2.09
CA ALA A 65 -0.88 -36.57 -0.92
C ALA A 65 0.25 -35.61 -0.50
N ILE A 66 1.50 -36.08 -0.50
CA ILE A 66 2.67 -35.22 -0.20
C ILE A 66 2.81 -34.11 -1.25
N LEU A 67 2.64 -34.44 -2.53
CA LEU A 67 2.69 -33.46 -3.62
C LEU A 67 1.61 -32.40 -3.50
N GLN A 68 0.37 -32.79 -3.18
CA GLN A 68 -0.72 -31.83 -2.96
C GLN A 68 -0.44 -30.91 -1.78
N LEU A 69 0.09 -31.44 -0.68
CA LEU A 69 0.43 -30.65 0.49
C LEU A 69 1.54 -29.64 0.17
N PHE A 70 2.58 -30.06 -0.54
CA PHE A 70 3.63 -29.15 -1.02
C PHE A 70 3.08 -28.08 -1.97
N THR A 71 2.17 -28.46 -2.87
CA THR A 71 1.47 -27.53 -3.77
C THR A 71 0.69 -26.48 -2.99
N ALA A 72 -0.03 -26.88 -1.94
CA ALA A 72 -0.79 -25.95 -1.11
C ALA A 72 0.15 -24.93 -0.44
N ILE A 73 1.27 -25.40 0.10
CA ILE A 73 2.29 -24.54 0.74
C ILE A 73 2.89 -23.55 -0.26
N THR A 74 3.33 -24.01 -1.44
CA THR A 74 3.95 -23.14 -2.46
C THR A 74 2.96 -22.12 -3.01
N VAL A 75 1.70 -22.52 -3.23
CA VAL A 75 0.62 -21.60 -3.66
C VAL A 75 0.31 -20.56 -2.57
N SER A 76 0.29 -20.95 -1.30
CA SER A 76 0.15 -19.99 -0.19
C SER A 76 1.28 -18.97 -0.18
N PHE A 77 2.54 -19.39 -0.38
CA PHE A 77 3.67 -18.49 -0.51
C PHE A 77 3.58 -17.57 -1.72
N PHE A 78 3.12 -18.07 -2.86
CA PHE A 78 2.90 -17.26 -4.05
C PHE A 78 1.82 -16.18 -3.82
N ASN A 79 0.71 -16.54 -3.18
CA ASN A 79 -0.34 -15.60 -2.81
C ASN A 79 0.14 -14.56 -1.79
N LEU A 80 0.98 -14.98 -0.83
CA LEU A 80 1.67 -14.09 0.10
C LEU A 80 2.61 -13.11 -0.61
N ASN A 81 3.19 -13.46 -1.76
CA ASN A 81 3.99 -12.51 -2.54
C ASN A 81 3.13 -11.34 -3.05
N TYR A 82 1.97 -11.65 -3.62
CA TYR A 82 1.03 -10.66 -4.16
C TYR A 82 0.47 -9.74 -3.07
N GLY A 83 -0.02 -10.31 -1.95
CA GLY A 83 -0.56 -9.53 -0.84
C GLY A 83 0.50 -8.87 0.04
N GLY A 84 1.63 -9.56 0.26
CA GLY A 84 2.72 -9.16 1.14
C GLY A 84 3.60 -8.04 0.59
N SER A 85 3.61 -7.83 -0.73
CA SER A 85 4.37 -6.75 -1.37
C SER A 85 4.07 -5.38 -0.77
N PHE A 86 2.81 -5.10 -0.43
CA PHE A 86 2.41 -3.85 0.22
C PHE A 86 3.01 -3.70 1.62
N TYR A 87 2.95 -4.75 2.43
CA TYR A 87 3.50 -4.77 3.78
C TYR A 87 5.02 -4.68 3.80
N LEU A 88 5.68 -5.34 2.84
CA LEU A 88 7.13 -5.24 2.63
C LEU A 88 7.58 -3.81 2.38
N PHE A 89 6.85 -3.08 1.54
CA PHE A 89 7.12 -1.67 1.29
C PHE A 89 6.87 -0.78 2.51
N LEU A 90 5.87 -1.13 3.30
CA LEU A 90 5.54 -0.44 4.55
C LEU A 90 6.65 -0.60 5.60
N ILE A 91 7.23 -1.80 5.71
CA ILE A 91 8.33 -2.08 6.65
C ILE A 91 9.64 -1.47 6.14
N THR A 92 10.00 -1.72 4.88
CA THR A 92 11.30 -1.37 4.29
C THR A 92 11.49 0.15 4.16
N SER A 93 10.43 0.91 3.85
CA SER A 93 10.55 2.35 3.58
C SER A 93 9.88 3.21 4.65
N THR A 94 10.69 4.00 5.35
CA THR A 94 10.21 5.03 6.29
C THR A 94 9.52 6.20 5.57
N ARG A 95 9.89 6.48 4.31
CA ARG A 95 9.25 7.52 3.49
C ARG A 95 7.88 7.09 2.99
N PHE A 96 7.74 5.84 2.56
CA PHE A 96 6.45 5.29 2.17
C PHE A 96 5.46 5.37 3.34
N ARG A 97 5.88 5.01 4.55
CA ARG A 97 5.07 5.19 5.78
C ARG A 97 4.60 6.63 5.98
N ARG A 98 5.45 7.63 5.74
CA ARG A 98 5.07 9.04 5.86
C ARG A 98 4.08 9.47 4.78
N GLN A 99 4.29 9.07 3.52
CA GLN A 99 3.37 9.37 2.43
C GLN A 99 2.00 8.71 2.63
N VAL A 100 2.00 7.43 3.04
CA VAL A 100 0.76 6.69 3.36
C VAL A 100 0.03 7.38 4.50
N LYS A 101 0.70 7.75 5.60
CA LYS A 101 0.10 8.53 6.68
C LYS A 101 -0.50 9.85 6.17
N TYR A 102 0.22 10.57 5.32
CA TYR A 102 -0.25 11.85 4.78
C TYR A 102 -1.49 11.70 3.91
N VAL A 103 -1.50 10.69 3.03
CA VAL A 103 -2.66 10.36 2.18
C VAL A 103 -3.84 9.90 3.04
N PHE A 104 -3.61 9.06 4.05
CA PHE A 104 -4.65 8.61 4.98
C PHE A 104 -5.23 9.78 5.75
N ILE A 105 -4.41 10.62 6.38
CA ILE A 105 -4.85 11.80 7.12
C ILE A 105 -5.66 12.71 6.19
N ASN A 106 -5.18 12.99 4.98
CA ASN A 106 -5.87 13.86 4.04
C ASN A 106 -7.21 13.27 3.55
N LYS A 107 -7.28 11.95 3.31
CA LYS A 107 -8.52 11.25 2.97
C LYS A 107 -9.52 11.23 4.13
N CYS A 108 -9.07 10.88 5.34
CA CYS A 108 -9.89 10.88 6.55
C CYS A 108 -10.42 12.29 6.84
N TRP A 109 -9.57 13.31 6.69
CA TRP A 109 -9.96 14.71 6.83
C TRP A 109 -11.02 15.11 5.79
N ARG A 110 -10.85 14.74 4.51
CA ARG A 110 -11.88 14.96 3.48
C ARG A 110 -13.20 14.29 3.82
N ILE A 111 -13.18 13.04 4.29
CA ILE A 111 -14.39 12.31 4.67
C ILE A 111 -15.06 12.98 5.87
N TYR A 112 -14.28 13.38 6.88
CA TYR A 112 -14.76 14.08 8.07
C TYR A 112 -15.40 15.44 7.72
N CYS A 113 -14.72 16.27 6.92
CA CYS A 113 -15.26 17.54 6.44
C CYS A 113 -16.55 17.35 5.64
N ARG A 114 -16.62 16.32 4.78
CA ARG A 114 -17.82 16.04 3.98
C ARG A 114 -19.01 15.64 4.87
N LYS A 115 -18.78 14.81 5.89
CA LYS A 115 -19.82 14.45 6.89
C LYS A 115 -20.31 15.68 7.66
N ARG A 116 -19.40 16.57 8.06
CA ARG A 116 -19.73 17.77 8.82
C ARG A 116 -20.53 18.80 8.00
N ILE A 117 -20.19 18.99 6.72
CA ILE A 117 -20.94 19.87 5.82
C ILE A 117 -22.37 19.34 5.63
N PHE A 118 -22.53 18.03 5.45
CA PHE A 118 -23.85 17.42 5.30
C PHE A 118 -24.72 17.58 6.55
N GLN A 119 -24.16 17.38 7.75
CA GLN A 119 -24.90 17.62 8.99
C GLN A 119 -25.31 19.09 9.17
N ASN A 120 -24.43 20.04 8.86
CA ASN A 120 -24.78 21.46 8.96
C ASN A 120 -25.91 21.87 7.99
N GLN A 121 -25.96 21.28 6.79
CA GLN A 121 -27.04 21.53 5.84
C GLN A 121 -28.39 20.97 6.30
N VAL A 122 -28.40 19.77 6.91
CA VAL A 122 -29.62 19.16 7.44
C VAL A 122 -30.17 19.97 8.62
N VAL A 123 -29.30 20.43 9.54
CA VAL A 123 -29.73 21.24 10.69
C VAL A 123 -30.33 22.58 10.23
N ALA A 124 -29.72 23.23 9.24
CA ALA A 124 -30.24 24.49 8.68
C ALA A 124 -31.63 24.31 8.04
N LEU A 125 -31.86 23.20 7.31
CA LEU A 125 -33.15 22.89 6.70
C LEU A 125 -34.24 22.62 7.75
N VAL A 126 -33.93 21.90 8.82
CA VAL A 126 -34.88 21.64 9.92
C VAL A 126 -35.26 22.94 10.64
N GLN A 127 -34.29 23.84 10.85
CA GLN A 127 -34.56 25.14 11.45
C GLN A 127 -35.43 26.04 10.57
N SER A 128 -35.22 26.06 9.25
CA SER A 128 -36.09 26.83 8.35
C SER A 128 -37.53 26.31 8.32
N THR A 129 -37.73 24.99 8.35
CA THR A 129 -39.08 24.41 8.41
C THR A 129 -39.78 24.64 9.75
N ALA A 130 -39.03 24.67 10.86
CA ALA A 130 -39.60 24.95 12.18
C ALA A 130 -40.07 26.41 12.28
N SER A 131 -39.29 27.36 11.76
CA SER A 131 -39.69 28.78 11.74
C SER A 131 -40.91 29.07 10.87
N GLU A 132 -41.12 28.33 9.77
CA GLU A 132 -42.32 28.48 8.92
C GLU A 132 -43.58 27.95 9.61
N LEU A 133 -43.48 26.87 10.39
CA LEU A 133 -44.59 26.32 11.17
C LEU A 133 -45.03 27.23 12.32
N ASP A 134 -44.08 27.87 13.01
CA ASP A 134 -44.39 28.81 14.09
C ASP A 134 -45.10 30.08 13.58
N LEU A 135 -44.79 30.53 12.35
CA LEU A 135 -45.45 31.67 11.71
C LEU A 135 -46.90 31.36 11.28
N GLN A 136 -47.20 30.10 10.92
CA GLN A 136 -48.55 29.69 10.55
C GLN A 136 -49.49 29.49 11.73
N GLN A 137 -48.99 29.28 12.96
CA GLN A 137 -49.84 29.16 14.15
C GLN A 137 -50.30 30.50 14.75
N ILE A 138 -49.79 31.64 14.24
CA ILE A 138 -50.11 32.98 14.73
C ILE A 138 -51.19 33.67 13.86
N GLN A 139 -51.56 33.08 12.71
CA GLN A 139 -52.68 33.52 11.87
C GLN A 139 -53.94 32.69 12.16
#